data_AF-A0A914J0V3-F1
#
_entry.id   AF-A0A914J0V3-F1
#
_cell.length_a   1.000
_cell.length_b   1.000
_cell.length_c   1.000
_cell.angle_alpha   90.00
_cell.angle_beta   90.00
_cell.angle_gamma   90.00
#
_symmetry.space_group_name_H-M   'P 1'
#
loop_
_entity.id
_entity.type
_entity.pdbx_description
1 polymer ?
#
loop_
_entity_poly.entity_id
_entity_poly.type
_entity_poly.pdbx_seq_one_letter_code
_entity_poly.pdbx_strand_id
1 'polypeptide(L)'
;LPLTISASLSWLEFGNIEYDNFGLFLAPLLAIAQGFNVVIIKKSVKNFALKNHELSFGLFSLYHTGTITLALAFPAFISYLRSRVSYDASWESIDYVLMMTSIIFMMCYKFSELWLISNTDIPIYFALEHSKFFAGSIGQWWLQNMAHASVFAFVGKIIFIASSLRFWQNVELLPKRQTN
;
A
#
# COMPACT_ATOMS: atom_id res chain seq x y z
N LEU A 1 -4.74 12.57 10.23
CA LEU A 1 -4.62 11.98 11.59
C LEU A 1 -5.81 11.11 11.98
N PRO A 2 -7.08 11.59 12.04
CA PRO A 2 -8.20 10.72 12.40
C PRO A 2 -8.47 9.63 11.32
N LEU A 3 -8.27 9.94 10.04
CA LEU A 3 -8.48 9.00 8.93
C LEU A 3 -7.48 7.82 8.93
N THR A 4 -6.21 8.09 9.26
CA THR A 4 -5.15 7.06 9.25
C THR A 4 -5.29 6.10 10.43
N ILE A 5 -5.58 6.64 11.63
CA ILE A 5 -5.80 5.84 12.85
C ILE A 5 -7.07 4.99 12.72
N SER A 6 -8.15 5.56 12.19
CA SER A 6 -9.39 4.82 12.00
C SER A 6 -9.26 3.71 10.94
N ALA A 7 -8.48 3.93 9.89
CA ALA A 7 -8.13 2.89 8.93
C ALA A 7 -7.37 1.75 9.61
N SER A 8 -6.36 2.04 10.44
CA SER A 8 -5.65 1.00 11.19
C SER A 8 -6.56 0.26 12.17
N LEU A 9 -7.43 0.98 12.89
CA LEU A 9 -8.41 0.36 13.80
C LEU A 9 -9.41 -0.54 13.06
N SER A 10 -9.78 -0.21 11.82
CA SER A 10 -10.71 -1.02 11.02
C SER A 10 -10.23 -2.44 10.74
N TRP A 11 -8.92 -2.69 10.86
CA TRP A 11 -8.25 -3.98 10.69
C TRP A 11 -7.89 -4.66 12.01
N LEU A 12 -8.21 -4.05 13.15
CA LEU A 12 -7.76 -4.51 14.45
C LEU A 12 -8.73 -5.56 15.00
N GLU A 13 -8.37 -6.84 14.84
CA GLU A 13 -9.18 -8.00 15.22
C GLU A 13 -8.41 -8.92 16.15
N PHE A 14 -8.33 -8.53 17.43
CA PHE A 14 -7.72 -9.35 18.47
C PHE A 14 -8.42 -10.72 18.57
N GLY A 15 -7.64 -11.80 18.48
CA GLY A 15 -8.11 -13.17 18.64
C GLY A 15 -8.51 -13.89 17.35
N ASN A 16 -8.79 -13.18 16.26
CA ASN A 16 -9.05 -13.78 14.94
C ASN A 16 -7.85 -13.69 13.99
N ILE A 17 -7.04 -12.65 14.12
CA ILE A 17 -5.78 -12.48 13.41
C ILE A 17 -4.66 -12.60 14.45
N GLU A 18 -3.84 -13.64 14.34
CA GLU A 18 -2.64 -13.78 15.17
C GLU A 18 -1.63 -12.72 14.76
N TYR A 19 -1.45 -11.72 15.62
CA TYR A 19 -0.45 -10.69 15.41
C TYR A 19 0.89 -11.16 16.00
N ASP A 20 1.89 -11.31 15.14
CA ASP A 20 3.26 -11.50 15.61
C ASP A 20 3.76 -10.23 16.32
N ASN A 21 4.37 -10.39 17.48
CA ASN A 21 4.91 -9.30 18.29
C ASN A 21 5.96 -8.49 17.53
N PHE A 22 6.80 -9.17 16.73
CA PHE A 22 7.79 -8.49 15.89
C PHE A 22 7.11 -7.69 14.77
N GLY A 23 6.09 -8.27 14.14
CA GLY A 23 5.28 -7.58 13.14
C GLY A 23 4.62 -6.31 13.67
N LEU A 24 4.00 -6.38 14.85
CA LEU A 24 3.40 -5.23 15.53
C LEU A 24 4.42 -4.12 15.83
N PHE A 25 5.63 -4.50 16.26
CA PHE A 25 6.70 -3.54 16.53
C PHE A 25 7.26 -2.88 15.25
N LEU A 26 7.36 -3.63 14.15
CA LEU A 26 7.89 -3.14 12.88
C LEU A 26 6.86 -2.36 12.05
N ALA A 27 5.56 -2.54 12.28
CA ALA A 27 4.50 -1.89 11.51
C ALA A 27 4.58 -0.34 11.49
N PRO A 28 4.85 0.36 12.62
CA PRO A 28 5.06 1.81 12.59
C PRO A 28 6.30 2.23 11.78
N LEU A 29 7.39 1.46 11.85
CA LEU A 29 8.60 1.74 11.06
C LEU A 29 8.33 1.59 9.56
N LEU A 30 7.55 0.58 9.17
CA LEU A 30 7.11 0.41 7.80
C LEU A 30 6.25 1.59 7.33
N ALA A 31 5.32 2.07 8.16
CA ALA A 31 4.49 3.23 7.82
C ALA A 31 5.33 4.52 7.61
N ILE A 32 6.35 4.72 8.44
CA ILE A 32 7.30 5.84 8.27
C ILE A 32 8.08 5.70 6.97
N ALA A 33 8.61 4.50 6.68
CA ALA A 33 9.34 4.22 5.45
C ALA A 33 8.48 4.44 4.20
N GLN A 34 7.21 4.02 4.23
CA GLN A 34 6.23 4.30 3.18
C GLN A 34 6.02 5.81 2.99
N GLY A 35 5.89 6.56 4.09
CA GLY A 35 5.80 8.02 4.07
C GLY A 35 6.98 8.67 3.33
N PHE A 36 8.20 8.28 3.67
CA PHE A 36 9.41 8.77 2.98
C PHE A 36 9.44 8.36 1.51
N ASN A 37 9.06 7.13 1.20
CA ASN A 37 9.05 6.63 -0.17
C ASN A 37 8.13 7.46 -1.08
N VAL A 38 6.91 7.78 -0.62
CA VAL A 38 5.95 8.61 -1.38
C VAL A 38 6.54 10.00 -1.67
N VAL A 39 7.18 10.63 -0.69
CA VAL A 39 7.83 11.94 -0.85
C VAL A 39 8.97 11.87 -1.86
N ILE A 40 9.82 10.83 -1.78
CA ILE A 40 10.94 10.62 -2.71
C ILE A 40 10.45 10.40 -4.13
N ILE A 41 9.43 9.56 -4.32
CA ILE A 41 8.82 9.32 -5.64
C ILE A 41 8.27 10.63 -6.19
N LYS A 42 7.53 11.40 -5.38
CA LYS A 42 6.93 12.67 -5.83
C LYS A 42 7.98 13.70 -6.25
N LYS A 43 9.09 13.79 -5.50
CA LYS A 43 10.25 14.63 -5.87
C LYS A 43 10.91 14.14 -7.17
N SER A 44 11.06 12.84 -7.32
CA SER A 44 11.62 12.22 -8.53
C SER A 44 10.77 12.48 -9.77
N VAL A 45 9.43 12.36 -9.66
CA VAL A 45 8.48 12.71 -10.74
C VAL A 45 8.64 14.17 -11.14
N LYS A 46 8.71 15.10 -10.18
CA LYS A 46 8.89 16.53 -10.47
C LYS A 46 10.21 16.79 -11.21
N ASN A 47 11.31 16.22 -10.72
CA ASN A 47 12.63 16.39 -11.34
C ASN A 47 12.69 15.79 -12.75
N PHE A 48 12.04 14.65 -12.95
CA PHE A 48 11.96 13.99 -14.25
C PHE A 48 11.14 14.81 -15.26
N ALA A 49 9.99 15.37 -14.83
CA ALA A 49 9.19 16.27 -15.67
C ALA A 49 9.96 17.54 -16.05
N LEU A 50 10.70 18.14 -15.12
CA LEU A 50 11.53 19.32 -15.39
C LEU A 50 12.64 19.03 -16.40
N LYS A 51 13.27 17.85 -16.33
CA LYS A 51 14.36 17.47 -17.23
C LYS A 51 13.90 17.20 -18.67
N ASN A 52 12.71 16.65 -18.84
CA ASN A 52 12.21 16.21 -20.14
C ASN A 52 11.19 17.19 -20.77
N HIS A 53 11.00 18.38 -20.19
CA HIS A 53 9.98 19.39 -20.54
C HIS A 53 8.51 18.93 -20.40
N GLU A 54 8.22 17.63 -20.54
CA GLU A 54 6.93 17.00 -20.31
C GLU A 54 7.08 15.69 -19.51
N LEU A 55 6.02 15.30 -18.77
CA LEU A 55 6.00 14.05 -18.01
C LEU A 55 5.56 12.88 -18.90
N SER A 56 6.52 12.13 -19.44
CA SER A 56 6.23 10.80 -19.99
C SER A 56 6.15 9.77 -18.86
N PHE A 57 4.93 9.49 -18.40
CA PHE A 57 4.69 8.57 -17.27
C PHE A 57 5.22 7.16 -17.53
N GLY A 58 5.03 6.62 -18.74
CA GLY A 58 5.48 5.27 -19.08
C GLY A 58 7.00 5.11 -18.93
N LEU A 59 7.76 6.11 -19.38
CA LEU A 59 9.22 6.11 -19.30
C LEU A 59 9.71 6.26 -17.84
N PHE A 60 9.06 7.15 -17.07
CA PHE A 60 9.34 7.30 -15.64
C PHE A 60 9.08 5.99 -14.89
N SER A 61 7.92 5.35 -15.11
CA SER A 61 7.55 4.10 -14.48
C SER A 61 8.57 3.01 -14.79
N LEU A 62 8.97 2.86 -16.06
CA LEU A 62 9.94 1.86 -16.49
C LEU A 62 11.31 2.05 -15.83
N TYR A 63 11.82 3.28 -15.79
CA TYR A 63 13.11 3.55 -15.14
C TYR A 63 13.05 3.36 -13.62
N HIS A 64 11.97 3.81 -12.98
CA HIS A 64 11.81 3.67 -11.55
C HIS A 64 11.72 2.19 -11.14
N THR A 65 10.86 1.41 -11.79
CA THR A 65 10.74 -0.02 -11.49
C THR A 65 11.99 -0.79 -11.87
N GLY A 66 12.62 -0.50 -13.02
CA GLY A 66 13.88 -1.12 -13.42
C GLY A 66 15.01 -0.88 -12.42
N THR A 67 15.13 0.33 -11.89
CA THR A 67 16.14 0.66 -10.86
C THR A 67 15.89 -0.12 -9.56
N ILE A 68 14.63 -0.21 -9.12
CA ILE A 68 14.26 -0.99 -7.92
C ILE A 68 14.55 -2.48 -8.13
N THR A 69 14.17 -3.03 -9.30
CA THR A 69 14.42 -4.44 -9.63
C THR A 69 15.92 -4.75 -9.61
N LEU A 70 16.76 -3.89 -10.19
CA LEU A 70 18.22 -4.07 -10.16
C LEU A 70 18.77 -4.00 -8.73
N ALA A 71 18.30 -3.06 -7.91
CA ALA A 71 18.73 -2.93 -6.53
C ALA A 71 18.34 -4.15 -5.67
N LEU A 72 17.16 -4.74 -5.92
CA LEU A 72 16.65 -5.89 -5.18
C LEU A 72 17.09 -7.25 -5.76
N ALA A 73 17.57 -7.29 -7.00
CA ALA A 73 18.00 -8.53 -7.64
C ALA A 73 19.17 -9.20 -6.89
N PHE A 74 20.14 -8.42 -6.43
CA PHE A 74 21.29 -8.95 -5.69
C PHE A 74 20.91 -9.59 -4.34
N PRO A 75 20.19 -8.91 -3.42
CA PRO A 75 19.76 -9.55 -2.17
C PRO A 75 18.79 -10.70 -2.41
N ALA A 76 17.91 -10.61 -3.41
CA ALA A 76 17.04 -11.72 -3.78
C ALA A 76 17.83 -12.95 -4.24
N PHE A 77 18.89 -12.76 -5.03
CA PHE A 77 19.76 -13.84 -5.47
C PHE A 77 20.49 -14.52 -4.30
N ILE A 78 21.04 -13.75 -3.36
CA ILE A 78 21.66 -14.30 -2.14
C ILE A 78 20.62 -15.08 -1.31
N SER A 79 19.41 -14.53 -1.16
CA SER A 79 18.32 -15.18 -0.45
C SER A 79 17.95 -16.51 -1.09
N TYR A 80 17.85 -16.55 -2.43
CA TYR A 80 17.58 -17.77 -3.18
C TYR A 80 18.64 -18.85 -2.92
N LEU A 81 19.92 -18.50 -3.02
CA LEU A 81 21.02 -19.44 -2.76
C LEU A 81 21.04 -19.99 -1.32
N ARG A 82 20.52 -19.23 -0.35
CA ARG A 82 20.45 -19.63 1.06
C ARG A 82 19.13 -20.30 1.44
N SER A 83 18.09 -20.14 0.62
CA SER A 83 16.78 -20.73 0.88
C SER A 83 16.85 -22.24 0.77
N ARG A 84 16.35 -22.94 1.79
CA ARG A 84 16.13 -24.38 1.74
C ARG A 84 14.64 -24.59 1.64
N VAL A 85 14.20 -25.20 0.54
CA VAL A 85 12.81 -25.65 0.42
C VAL A 85 12.68 -26.91 1.29
N SER A 86 11.78 -26.88 2.26
CA SER A 86 11.48 -28.09 3.03
C SER A 86 10.85 -29.11 2.09
N TYR A 87 11.36 -30.34 2.10
CA TYR A 87 10.80 -31.44 1.31
C TYR A 87 9.37 -31.80 1.77
N ASP A 88 9.01 -31.45 3.01
CA ASP A 88 7.67 -31.65 3.59
C ASP A 88 6.73 -30.47 3.33
N ALA A 89 7.17 -29.44 2.59
CA ALA A 89 6.28 -28.37 2.17
C ALA A 89 5.30 -28.95 1.14
N SER A 90 4.03 -29.09 1.51
CA SER A 90 2.97 -29.49 0.61
C SER A 90 2.72 -28.35 -0.38
N TRP A 91 3.44 -28.35 -1.49
CA TRP A 91 3.17 -27.46 -2.61
C TRP A 91 1.88 -27.92 -3.27
N GLU A 92 0.76 -27.37 -2.81
CA GLU A 92 -0.54 -27.68 -3.38
C GLU A 92 -0.71 -26.92 -4.70
N SER A 93 -1.58 -27.43 -5.58
CA SER A 93 -1.87 -26.77 -6.86
C SER A 93 -2.35 -25.32 -6.68
N ILE A 94 -2.96 -25.02 -5.53
CA ILE A 94 -3.41 -23.68 -5.16
C ILE A 94 -2.23 -22.71 -4.94
N ASP A 95 -1.09 -23.17 -4.42
CA ASP A 95 0.07 -22.32 -4.16
C ASP A 95 0.67 -21.80 -5.46
N TYR A 96 0.72 -22.63 -6.50
CA TYR A 96 1.19 -22.22 -7.83
C TYR A 96 0.23 -21.20 -8.48
N VAL A 97 -1.08 -21.37 -8.30
CA VAL A 97 -2.07 -20.41 -8.80
C VAL A 97 -1.94 -19.08 -8.06
N LEU A 98 -1.78 -19.10 -6.74
CA LEU A 98 -1.55 -17.89 -5.94
C LEU A 98 -0.24 -17.20 -6.34
N MET A 99 0.83 -17.96 -6.57
CA MET A 99 2.10 -17.41 -7.04
C MET A 99 1.94 -16.73 -8.41
N MET A 100 1.29 -17.36 -9.39
CA MET A 100 1.11 -16.76 -10.73
C MET A 100 0.18 -15.55 -10.71
N THR A 101 -0.92 -15.60 -9.94
CA THR A 101 -1.83 -14.45 -9.80
C THR A 101 -1.16 -13.28 -9.06
N SER A 102 -0.25 -13.55 -8.12
CA SER A 102 0.52 -12.51 -7.43
C SER A 102 1.41 -11.69 -8.38
N ILE A 103 1.98 -12.31 -9.43
CA ILE A 103 2.81 -11.62 -10.42
C ILE A 103 1.97 -10.59 -11.18
N ILE A 104 0.81 -11.02 -11.68
CA ILE A 104 -0.12 -10.14 -12.42
C ILE A 104 -0.62 -9.03 -11.51
N PHE A 105 -1.07 -9.39 -10.30
CA PHE A 105 -1.56 -8.43 -9.32
C PHE A 105 -0.50 -7.38 -8.98
N MET A 106 0.74 -7.79 -8.69
CA MET A 106 1.80 -6.87 -8.27
C MET A 106 2.21 -5.90 -9.40
N MET A 107 2.22 -6.36 -10.66
CA MET A 107 2.47 -5.48 -11.82
C MET A 107 1.39 -4.40 -11.94
N CYS A 108 0.12 -4.79 -11.95
CA CYS A 108 -1.01 -3.86 -12.06
C CYS A 108 -1.07 -2.91 -10.85
N TYR A 109 -0.85 -3.45 -9.65
CA TYR A 109 -0.81 -2.71 -8.40
C TYR A 109 0.25 -1.62 -8.45
N LYS A 110 1.50 -1.98 -8.79
CA LYS A 110 2.61 -1.04 -8.75
C LYS A 110 2.49 0.06 -9.81
N PHE A 111 2.03 -0.29 -11.01
CA PHE A 111 1.73 0.69 -12.05
C PHE A 111 0.65 1.68 -11.60
N SER A 112 -0.45 1.18 -11.05
CA SER A 112 -1.56 2.00 -10.56
C SER A 112 -1.15 2.90 -9.39
N GLU A 113 -0.32 2.39 -8.49
CA GLU A 113 0.24 3.16 -7.37
C GLU A 113 1.11 4.32 -7.88
N LEU A 114 2.04 4.05 -8.79
CA LEU A 114 2.89 5.09 -9.37
C LEU A 114 2.07 6.15 -10.13
N TRP A 115 1.05 5.70 -10.88
CA TRP A 115 0.14 6.60 -11.59
C TRP A 115 -0.63 7.50 -10.63
N LEU A 116 -1.12 6.94 -9.53
CA LEU A 116 -1.84 7.70 -8.52
C LEU A 116 -0.91 8.71 -7.84
N ILE A 117 0.28 8.29 -7.43
CA ILE A 117 1.28 9.17 -6.82
C ILE A 117 1.67 10.29 -7.78
N SER A 118 1.83 10.05 -9.08
CA SER A 118 2.20 11.10 -10.03
C SER A 118 1.10 12.15 -10.19
N ASN A 119 -0.16 11.72 -10.24
CA ASN A 119 -1.30 12.56 -10.60
C ASN A 119 -2.02 13.22 -9.40
N THR A 120 -1.83 12.73 -8.17
CA THR A 120 -2.53 13.26 -6.97
C THR A 120 -1.58 13.94 -6.00
N ASP A 121 -2.10 14.86 -5.18
CA ASP A 121 -1.32 15.44 -4.08
C ASP A 121 -1.16 14.45 -2.92
N ILE A 122 -0.09 14.60 -2.14
CA ILE A 122 0.27 13.66 -1.06
C ILE A 122 -0.89 13.42 -0.07
N PRO A 123 -1.64 14.45 0.41
CA PRO A 123 -2.75 14.21 1.33
C PRO A 123 -3.91 13.41 0.70
N ILE A 124 -4.20 13.67 -0.58
CA ILE A 124 -5.24 12.96 -1.34
C ILE A 124 -4.81 11.52 -1.59
N TYR A 125 -3.54 11.31 -1.96
CA TYR A 125 -2.95 9.98 -2.11
C TYR A 125 -3.13 9.15 -0.83
N PHE A 126 -2.76 9.67 0.34
CA PHE A 126 -2.92 8.94 1.60
C PHE A 126 -4.39 8.67 1.94
N ALA A 127 -5.30 9.60 1.67
CA ALA A 127 -6.73 9.35 1.88
C ALA A 127 -7.25 8.20 1.00
N LEU A 128 -6.84 8.14 -0.27
CA LEU A 128 -7.19 7.06 -1.19
C LEU A 128 -6.52 5.73 -0.79
N GLU A 129 -5.26 5.78 -0.38
CA GLU A 129 -4.50 4.62 0.09
C GLU A 129 -5.15 3.96 1.31
N HIS A 130 -5.56 4.76 2.30
CA HIS A 130 -6.29 4.25 3.46
C HIS A 130 -7.72 3.80 3.10
N SER A 131 -8.35 4.41 2.10
CA SER A 131 -9.67 3.97 1.62
C SER A 131 -9.60 2.59 0.96
N LYS A 132 -8.50 2.28 0.25
CA LYS A 132 -8.23 0.92 -0.28
C LYS A 132 -8.16 -0.11 0.85
N PHE A 133 -7.40 0.17 1.91
CA PHE A 133 -7.34 -0.71 3.08
C PHE A 133 -8.69 -0.84 3.77
N PHE A 134 -9.43 0.25 3.94
CA PHE A 134 -10.77 0.20 4.50
C PHE A 134 -11.72 -0.70 3.68
N ALA A 135 -11.74 -0.55 2.35
CA ALA A 135 -12.54 -1.39 1.46
C ALA A 135 -12.14 -2.88 1.57
N GLY A 136 -10.83 -3.17 1.63
CA GLY A 136 -10.33 -4.51 1.91
C GLY A 136 -10.85 -5.08 3.22
N SER A 137 -10.91 -4.28 4.28
CA SER A 137 -11.41 -4.71 5.60
C SER A 137 -12.92 -5.03 5.59
N ILE A 138 -13.70 -4.39 4.72
CA ILE A 138 -15.11 -4.73 4.52
C ILE A 138 -15.20 -6.04 3.73
N GLY A 139 -14.44 -6.14 2.63
CA GLY A 139 -14.38 -7.35 1.82
C GLY A 139 -14.01 -8.59 2.65
N GLN A 140 -13.09 -8.44 3.59
CA GLN A 140 -12.71 -9.49 4.55
C GLN A 140 -13.92 -10.01 5.34
N TRP A 141 -14.74 -9.13 5.93
CA TRP A 141 -15.91 -9.54 6.71
C TRP A 141 -16.91 -10.36 5.89
N TRP A 142 -17.16 -9.94 4.65
CA TRP A 142 -18.11 -10.61 3.77
C TRP A 142 -17.57 -11.90 3.17
N LEU A 143 -16.35 -11.88 2.63
CA LEU A 143 -15.77 -13.02 1.91
C LEU A 143 -15.30 -14.13 2.84
N GLN A 144 -14.83 -13.78 4.04
CA GLN A 144 -14.38 -14.77 5.03
C GLN A 144 -15.47 -15.18 6.01
N ASN A 145 -16.70 -14.66 5.85
CA ASN A 145 -17.84 -14.89 6.75
C ASN A 145 -17.42 -14.77 8.23
N MET A 146 -16.68 -13.71 8.56
CA MET A 146 -16.15 -13.48 9.90
C MET A 146 -17.32 -13.11 10.83
N ALA A 147 -17.86 -14.12 11.53
CA ALA A 147 -18.99 -13.97 12.46
C ALA A 147 -18.63 -13.22 13.76
N HIS A 148 -17.34 -13.03 14.05
CA HIS A 148 -16.86 -12.41 15.28
C HIS A 148 -16.04 -11.15 14.99
N ALA A 149 -16.70 -10.13 14.44
CA ALA A 149 -16.09 -8.81 14.27
C ALA A 149 -15.78 -8.17 15.63
N SER A 150 -14.55 -7.67 15.80
CA SER A 150 -14.16 -6.98 17.03
C SER A 150 -14.88 -5.62 17.14
N VAL A 151 -15.20 -5.19 18.36
CA VAL A 151 -15.78 -3.87 18.62
C VAL A 151 -14.85 -2.76 18.11
N PHE A 152 -13.54 -2.95 18.23
CA PHE A 152 -12.53 -1.99 17.75
C PHE A 152 -12.56 -1.84 16.22
N ALA A 153 -12.67 -2.95 15.48
CA ALA A 153 -12.77 -2.95 14.02
C ALA A 153 -14.06 -2.28 13.54
N PHE A 154 -15.18 -2.54 14.21
CA PHE A 154 -16.45 -1.90 13.91
C PHE A 154 -16.43 -0.38 14.16
N VAL A 155 -15.97 0.04 15.34
CA VAL A 155 -15.84 1.47 15.68
C VAL A 155 -14.85 2.15 14.74
N GLY A 156 -13.73 1.51 14.43
CA GLY A 156 -12.75 1.99 13.45
C GLY A 156 -13.37 2.29 12.09
N LYS A 157 -14.23 1.38 11.59
CA LYS A 157 -14.94 1.58 10.31
C LYS A 157 -15.90 2.78 10.35
N ILE A 158 -16.67 2.97 11.42
CA ILE A 158 -17.56 4.13 11.58
C ILE A 158 -16.77 5.44 11.61
N ILE A 159 -15.71 5.50 12.42
CA ILE A 159 -14.84 6.68 12.53
C ILE A 159 -14.16 6.98 11.19
N PHE A 160 -13.79 5.93 10.43
CA PHE A 160 -13.20 6.10 9.10
C PHE A 160 -14.16 6.76 8.13
N ILE A 161 -15.41 6.31 8.06
CA ILE A 161 -16.45 6.92 7.21
C ILE A 161 -16.64 8.40 7.58
N ALA A 162 -16.82 8.70 8.87
CA ALA A 162 -17.00 10.07 9.33
C ALA A 162 -15.77 10.97 9.02
N SER A 163 -14.57 10.43 9.22
CA SER A 163 -13.31 11.13 8.94
C SER A 163 -13.09 11.35 7.44
N SER A 164 -13.48 10.39 6.61
CA SER A 164 -13.41 10.46 5.16
C SER A 164 -14.37 11.51 4.62
N LEU A 165 -15.63 11.50 5.06
CA LEU A 165 -16.61 12.54 4.69
C LEU A 165 -16.11 13.94 5.04
N ARG A 166 -15.57 14.11 6.25
CA ARG A 166 -14.96 15.38 6.67
C ARG A 166 -13.75 15.75 5.81
N PHE A 167 -12.89 14.80 5.44
CA PHE A 167 -11.74 15.07 4.58
C PHE A 167 -12.18 15.56 3.21
N TRP A 168 -13.12 14.87 2.56
CA TRP A 168 -13.60 15.23 1.23
C TRP A 168 -14.34 16.58 1.21
N GLN A 169 -15.11 16.90 2.24
CA GLN A 169 -15.75 18.23 2.38
C GLN A 169 -14.73 19.38 2.48
N ASN A 170 -13.55 19.11 3.02
CA ASN A 170 -12.51 20.13 3.24
C ASN A 170 -11.35 20.02 2.24
N VAL A 171 -11.48 19.20 1.18
CA VAL A 171 -10.39 18.95 0.23
C VAL A 171 -9.97 20.22 -0.50
N GLU A 172 -10.90 21.15 -0.73
CA GLU A 172 -10.66 22.42 -1.41
C GLU A 172 -9.77 23.38 -0.61
N LEU A 173 -9.71 23.21 0.72
CA LEU A 173 -8.89 24.02 1.62
C LEU A 173 -7.43 23.55 1.67
N LEU A 174 -7.11 22.41 1.03
CA LEU A 174 -5.74 21.96 0.93
C LEU A 174 -4.94 22.92 0.05
N PRO A 175 -3.68 23.23 0.41
CA PRO A 175 -2.83 24.12 -0.38
C PRO A 175 -2.70 23.54 -1.79
N LYS A 176 -3.37 24.19 -2.75
CA LYS A 176 -3.31 23.80 -4.16
C LYS A 176 -1.88 24.02 -4.65
N ARG A 177 -1.39 23.04 -5.40
CA ARG A 177 -0.09 23.07 -6.09
C ARG A 177 0.10 24.41 -6.80
N GLN A 178 1.08 25.21 -6.38
CA GLN A 178 1.56 26.33 -7.20
C GLN A 178 2.24 25.72 -8.42
N THR A 179 1.50 25.65 -9.53
CA THR A 179 2.03 25.34 -10.85
C THR A 179 2.76 26.58 -11.37
N ASN A 180 4.03 26.70 -11.01
CA ASN A 180 5.00 27.51 -11.73
C ASN A 180 5.93 26.58 -12.50
#